data_AF-A0A967JQ30-F1
#
_entry.id   AF-A0A967JQ30-F1
#
_cell.length_a   1.000
_cell.length_b   1.000
_cell.length_c   1.000
_cell.angle_alpha   90.00
_cell.angle_beta   90.00
_cell.angle_gamma   90.00
#
_symmetry.space_group_name_H-M   'P 1'
#
loop_
_entity.id
_entity.type
_entity.pdbx_description
1 polymer ?
#
loop_
_entity_poly.entity_id
_entity_poly.type
_entity_poly.pdbx_seq_one_letter_code
_entity_poly.pdbx_strand_id
1 'polypeptide(L)'
;PPWSDPNLPSLAPRWRARTLVATVRSATIGVPTAPGTVLPFEQDGIVGTHNGFLRKFRESTAARCLAKLPDDLVGQFEAMSDSLAVFLLAVAARREDPDLPLAGALVGAVSTAARACAEVDAAASLNVVLATADEIVAIRFARGTEPNSLYVQDGTEGGGGVLLASEPLDEEPGWEPVAADSIVQLTRDGATNMPARIEL
;
A
#
# COMPACT_ATOMS: atom_id res chain seq x y z
N PRO A 1 -2.75 -7.42 18.72
CA PRO A 1 -3.75 -7.39 17.61
C PRO A 1 -4.92 -6.49 18.02
N PRO A 2 -5.70 -5.93 17.08
CA PRO A 2 -6.74 -4.94 17.39
C PRO A 2 -7.84 -5.50 18.32
N TRP A 3 -8.22 -6.76 18.18
CA TRP A 3 -9.22 -7.41 19.06
C TRP A 3 -8.76 -7.68 20.50
N SER A 4 -7.49 -7.44 20.81
CA SER A 4 -6.94 -7.56 22.17
C SER A 4 -6.55 -6.21 22.78
N ASP A 5 -6.78 -5.10 22.08
CA ASP A 5 -6.52 -3.76 22.61
C ASP A 5 -7.78 -3.26 23.36
N PRO A 6 -7.74 -3.15 24.71
CA PRO A 6 -8.89 -2.71 25.49
C PRO A 6 -9.21 -1.22 25.29
N ASN A 7 -8.27 -0.43 24.78
CA ASN A 7 -8.46 1.01 24.59
C ASN A 7 -9.17 1.30 23.27
N LEU A 8 -8.93 0.47 22.24
CA LEU A 8 -9.40 0.71 20.88
C LEU A 8 -10.92 0.95 20.77
N PRO A 9 -11.81 0.14 21.39
CA PRO A 9 -13.26 0.39 21.32
C PRO A 9 -13.69 1.73 21.92
N SER A 10 -12.95 2.23 22.92
CA SER A 10 -13.26 3.51 23.58
C SER A 10 -12.70 4.73 22.85
N LEU A 11 -11.58 4.54 22.12
CA LEU A 11 -10.87 5.60 21.41
C LEU A 11 -11.35 5.78 19.97
N ALA A 12 -11.60 4.69 19.23
CA ALA A 12 -11.92 4.75 17.80
C ALA A 12 -13.11 5.67 17.47
N PRO A 13 -14.23 5.68 18.22
CA PRO A 13 -15.37 6.57 17.93
C PRO A 13 -15.07 8.07 18.11
N ARG A 14 -13.95 8.41 18.77
CA ARG A 14 -13.57 9.80 19.08
C ARG A 14 -12.62 10.39 18.04
N TRP A 15 -12.03 9.56 17.18
CA TRP A 15 -11.11 10.00 16.14
C TRP A 15 -11.87 10.31 14.87
N ARG A 16 -11.55 11.46 14.27
CA ARG A 16 -12.08 11.89 12.98
C ARG A 16 -10.93 12.34 12.12
N ALA A 17 -10.90 11.86 10.90
CA ALA A 17 -9.93 12.25 9.89
C ALA A 17 -10.65 12.36 8.54
N ARG A 18 -10.06 13.12 7.61
CA ARG A 18 -10.54 13.16 6.22
C ARG A 18 -10.07 11.94 5.43
N THR A 19 -8.85 11.49 5.73
CA THR A 19 -8.24 10.28 5.17
C THR A 19 -7.87 9.37 6.33
N LEU A 20 -8.28 8.10 6.26
CA LEU A 20 -7.97 7.09 7.26
C LEU A 20 -7.44 5.84 6.55
N VAL A 21 -6.28 5.36 7.00
CA VAL A 21 -5.70 4.09 6.56
C VAL A 21 -5.54 3.20 7.78
N ALA A 22 -6.16 2.02 7.73
CA ALA A 22 -6.05 1.01 8.76
C ALA A 22 -5.65 -0.32 8.14
N THR A 23 -4.90 -1.13 8.88
CA THR A 23 -4.43 -2.43 8.38
C THR A 23 -4.25 -3.40 9.52
N VAL A 24 -4.53 -4.67 9.24
CA VAL A 24 -4.25 -5.77 10.13
C VAL A 24 -3.20 -6.63 9.45
N ARG A 25 -2.04 -6.77 10.10
CA ARG A 25 -0.94 -7.58 9.57
C ARG A 25 -1.12 -9.03 10.02
N SER A 26 -1.16 -9.96 9.06
CA SER A 26 -0.87 -11.36 9.32
C SER A 26 0.65 -11.53 9.43
N ALA A 27 1.14 -12.07 10.55
CA ALA A 27 2.57 -12.16 10.80
C ALA A 27 3.26 -13.06 9.76
N THR A 28 4.11 -12.47 8.92
CA THR A 28 4.97 -13.23 8.01
C THR A 28 5.99 -14.01 8.84
N ILE A 29 6.05 -15.34 8.66
CA ILE A 29 7.00 -16.20 9.37
C ILE A 29 8.43 -15.66 9.18
N GLY A 30 9.15 -15.44 10.28
CA GLY A 30 10.55 -14.96 10.26
C GLY A 30 10.73 -13.45 10.15
N VAL A 31 9.64 -12.66 10.16
CA VAL A 31 9.71 -11.20 10.29
C VAL A 31 9.31 -10.82 11.73
N PRO A 32 10.16 -10.09 12.48
CA PRO A 32 9.83 -9.65 13.83
C PRO A 32 8.52 -8.85 13.89
N THR A 33 7.86 -8.89 15.04
CA THR A 33 6.83 -7.92 15.40
C THR A 33 7.54 -6.76 16.09
N ALA A 34 7.93 -5.74 15.31
CA ALA A 34 8.59 -4.54 15.80
C ALA A 34 7.91 -3.28 15.23
N PRO A 35 7.92 -2.14 15.93
CA PRO A 35 7.29 -0.90 15.46
C PRO A 35 7.65 -0.54 14.01
N GLY A 36 8.92 -0.69 13.60
CA GLY A 36 9.37 -0.43 12.22
C GLY A 36 8.91 -1.43 11.14
N THR A 37 8.07 -2.42 11.50
CA THR A 37 7.55 -3.45 10.58
C THR A 37 6.03 -3.56 10.60
N VAL A 38 5.36 -2.66 11.33
CA VAL A 38 3.91 -2.62 11.46
C VAL A 38 3.37 -1.52 10.56
N LEU A 39 2.51 -1.92 9.63
CA LEU A 39 1.80 -1.03 8.75
C LEU A 39 0.66 -0.30 9.51
N PRO A 40 0.20 0.87 9.02
CA PRO A 40 0.76 1.60 7.89
C PRO A 40 2.07 2.31 8.23
N PHE A 41 2.95 2.47 7.25
CA PHE A 41 4.13 3.32 7.38
C PHE A 41 3.77 4.78 7.13
N GLU A 42 4.55 5.70 7.67
CA GLU A 42 4.43 7.14 7.40
C GLU A 42 5.82 7.73 7.16
N GLN A 43 5.92 8.58 6.14
CA GLN A 43 7.13 9.33 5.83
C GLN A 43 6.77 10.52 4.94
N ASP A 44 7.27 11.70 5.29
CA ASP A 44 7.07 12.95 4.54
C ASP A 44 5.59 13.28 4.24
N GLY A 45 4.68 12.93 5.15
CA GLY A 45 3.24 13.16 4.98
C GLY A 45 2.54 12.17 4.05
N ILE A 46 3.24 11.12 3.61
CA ILE A 46 2.70 9.99 2.86
C ILE A 46 2.52 8.83 3.83
N VAL A 47 1.32 8.27 3.87
CA VAL A 47 0.99 7.05 4.61
C VAL A 47 0.88 5.89 3.62
N GLY A 48 1.45 4.72 3.95
CA GLY A 48 1.49 3.58 3.03
C GLY A 48 1.15 2.24 3.67
N THR A 49 0.40 1.41 2.95
CA THR A 49 0.19 -0.01 3.30
C THR A 49 0.35 -0.93 2.10
N HIS A 50 0.78 -2.17 2.36
CA HIS A 50 1.02 -3.19 1.35
C HIS A 50 0.43 -4.52 1.82
N ASN A 51 -0.58 -5.01 1.10
CA ASN A 51 -1.17 -6.32 1.27
C ASN A 51 -0.64 -7.27 0.20
N GLY A 52 0.51 -7.88 0.45
CA GLY A 52 1.17 -8.70 -0.54
C GLY A 52 2.53 -9.19 -0.09
N PHE A 53 3.37 -9.52 -1.06
CA PHE A 53 4.72 -10.02 -0.83
C PHE A 53 5.62 -9.80 -2.06
N LEU A 54 6.92 -9.70 -1.82
CA LEU A 54 7.96 -9.95 -2.82
C LEU A 54 8.65 -11.29 -2.50
N ARG A 55 8.59 -12.28 -3.40
CA ARG A 55 9.32 -13.54 -3.18
C ARG A 55 10.82 -13.32 -3.31
N LYS A 56 11.58 -14.19 -2.63
CA LYS A 56 13.05 -14.15 -2.55
C LYS A 56 13.57 -12.78 -2.06
N PHE A 57 12.83 -12.11 -1.18
CA PHE A 57 13.14 -10.74 -0.81
C PHE A 57 14.52 -10.63 -0.17
N ARG A 58 14.79 -11.40 0.88
CA ARG A 58 16.07 -11.34 1.61
C ARG A 58 17.24 -11.84 0.77
N GLU A 59 16.98 -12.82 -0.11
CA GLU A 59 18.00 -13.50 -0.89
C GLU A 59 18.43 -12.70 -2.12
N SER A 60 17.50 -11.97 -2.75
CA SER A 60 17.78 -11.38 -4.07
C SER A 60 17.04 -10.10 -4.42
N THR A 61 15.74 -10.00 -4.10
CA THR A 61 14.90 -8.89 -4.57
C THR A 61 15.19 -7.60 -3.78
N ALA A 62 15.50 -7.71 -2.49
CA ALA A 62 15.75 -6.55 -1.64
C ALA A 62 16.93 -5.71 -2.13
N ALA A 63 18.06 -6.33 -2.50
CA ALA A 63 19.23 -5.59 -2.98
C ALA A 63 18.90 -4.71 -4.20
N ARG A 64 18.01 -5.17 -5.08
CA ARG A 64 17.57 -4.43 -6.26
C ARG A 64 16.66 -3.25 -5.93
N CYS A 65 15.75 -3.43 -4.96
CA CYS A 65 14.92 -2.34 -4.47
C CYS A 65 15.75 -1.29 -3.71
N LEU A 66 16.59 -1.73 -2.78
CA LEU A 66 17.40 -0.84 -1.93
C LEU A 66 18.42 -0.04 -2.75
N ALA A 67 18.96 -0.60 -3.84
CA ALA A 67 19.86 0.13 -4.75
C ALA A 67 19.21 1.34 -5.46
N LYS A 68 17.89 1.50 -5.36
CA LYS A 68 17.14 2.66 -5.88
C LYS A 68 16.80 3.68 -4.80
N LEU A 69 17.11 3.41 -3.54
CA LEU A 69 16.82 4.30 -2.43
C LEU A 69 18.05 5.15 -2.08
N PRO A 70 17.86 6.41 -1.67
CA PRO A 70 18.93 7.19 -1.05
C PRO A 70 19.32 6.60 0.31
N ASP A 71 20.57 6.86 0.72
CA ASP A 71 21.18 6.25 1.92
C ASP A 71 20.37 6.47 3.20
N ASP A 72 19.73 7.64 3.34
CA ASP A 72 18.94 7.96 4.52
C ASP A 72 17.64 7.13 4.59
N LEU A 73 17.03 6.81 3.46
CA LEU A 73 15.88 5.89 3.41
C LEU A 73 16.31 4.43 3.62
N VAL A 74 17.48 4.02 3.11
CA VAL A 74 18.08 2.71 3.42
C VAL A 74 18.34 2.58 4.93
N GLY A 75 18.74 3.66 5.59
CA GLY A 75 18.97 3.72 7.03
C GLY A 75 17.74 3.46 7.91
N GLN A 76 16.52 3.48 7.35
CA GLN A 76 15.28 3.26 8.10
C GLN A 76 14.93 1.79 8.32
N PHE A 77 15.63 0.86 7.66
CA PHE A 77 15.35 -0.57 7.79
C PHE A 77 15.88 -1.13 9.11
N GLU A 78 15.03 -1.20 10.15
CA GLU A 78 15.33 -1.95 11.37
C GLU A 78 15.30 -3.47 11.14
N ALA A 79 14.50 -3.91 10.17
CA ALA A 79 14.43 -5.29 9.71
C ALA A 79 14.07 -5.31 8.22
N MET A 80 14.49 -6.38 7.53
CA MET A 80 14.11 -6.58 6.12
C MET A 80 12.60 -6.74 5.98
N SER A 81 11.96 -5.76 5.33
CA SER A 81 10.55 -5.76 5.00
C SER A 81 10.38 -5.36 3.53
N ASP A 82 9.73 -6.23 2.77
CA ASP A 82 9.34 -5.96 1.38
C ASP A 82 8.33 -4.81 1.30
N SER A 83 7.34 -4.80 2.18
CA SER A 83 6.39 -3.69 2.30
C SER A 83 7.08 -2.35 2.55
N LEU A 84 8.09 -2.30 3.42
CA LEU A 84 8.82 -1.05 3.68
C LEU A 84 9.62 -0.61 2.45
N ALA A 85 10.26 -1.55 1.75
CA ALA A 85 10.97 -1.23 0.52
C ALA A 85 10.04 -0.68 -0.56
N VAL A 86 8.88 -1.28 -0.78
CA VAL A 86 7.90 -0.77 -1.75
C VAL A 86 7.41 0.62 -1.37
N PHE A 87 7.12 0.86 -0.08
CA PHE A 87 6.72 2.18 0.41
C PHE A 87 7.81 3.23 0.20
N LEU A 88 9.05 2.94 0.60
CA LEU A 88 10.15 3.89 0.50
C LEU A 88 10.57 4.18 -0.95
N LEU A 89 10.32 3.26 -1.90
CA LEU A 89 10.48 3.53 -3.33
C LEU A 89 9.54 4.65 -3.79
N ALA A 90 8.29 4.67 -3.30
CA ALA A 90 7.35 5.74 -3.64
C ALA A 90 7.75 7.08 -2.99
N VAL A 91 8.21 7.04 -1.74
CA VAL A 91 8.75 8.22 -1.05
C VAL A 91 9.96 8.78 -1.78
N ALA A 92 10.91 7.92 -2.18
CA ALA A 92 12.09 8.32 -2.94
C ALA A 92 11.71 9.03 -4.24
N ALA A 93 10.75 8.48 -5.00
CA ALA A 93 10.26 9.09 -6.24
C ALA A 93 9.66 10.49 -6.00
N ARG A 94 8.87 10.67 -4.91
CA ARG A 94 8.31 11.98 -4.53
C ARG A 94 9.35 12.97 -4.01
N ARG A 95 10.45 12.50 -3.43
CA ARG A 95 11.57 13.37 -3.04
C ARG A 95 12.36 13.85 -4.24
N GLU A 96 12.56 12.96 -5.21
CA GLU A 96 13.23 13.30 -6.47
C GLU A 96 12.41 14.28 -7.30
N ASP A 97 11.09 14.07 -7.37
CA ASP A 97 10.13 14.96 -8.03
C ASP A 97 8.97 15.33 -7.07
N PRO A 98 9.08 16.49 -6.37
CA PRO A 98 8.04 16.97 -5.47
C PRO A 98 6.70 17.30 -6.13
N ASP A 99 6.63 17.40 -7.46
CA ASP A 99 5.41 17.65 -8.22
C ASP A 99 4.80 16.36 -8.80
N LEU A 100 5.49 15.22 -8.66
CA LEU A 100 5.01 13.91 -9.11
C LEU A 100 3.68 13.56 -8.43
N PRO A 101 2.58 13.31 -9.17
CA PRO A 101 1.33 12.88 -8.57
C PRO A 101 1.50 11.59 -7.75
N LEU A 102 0.74 11.45 -6.66
CA LEU A 102 0.85 10.29 -5.77
C LEU A 102 0.62 8.96 -6.52
N ALA A 103 -0.31 8.96 -7.48
CA ALA A 103 -0.55 7.85 -8.39
C ALA A 103 0.70 7.47 -9.22
N GLY A 104 1.44 8.47 -9.72
CA GLY A 104 2.67 8.26 -10.47
C GLY A 104 3.79 7.68 -9.59
N ALA A 105 3.93 8.19 -8.37
CA ALA A 105 4.87 7.65 -7.38
C ALA A 105 4.56 6.18 -7.05
N LEU A 106 3.27 5.85 -6.88
CA LEU A 106 2.83 4.48 -6.63
C LEU A 106 3.13 3.55 -7.81
N VAL A 107 2.80 3.97 -9.04
CA VAL A 107 3.08 3.19 -10.26
C VAL A 107 4.59 2.96 -10.43
N GLY A 108 5.41 3.98 -10.21
CA GLY A 108 6.87 3.87 -10.30
C GLY A 108 7.46 2.91 -9.27
N ALA A 109 6.98 2.98 -8.02
CA ALA A 109 7.39 2.07 -6.95
C ALA A 109 7.02 0.61 -7.26
N VAL A 110 5.77 0.35 -7.67
CA VAL A 110 5.32 -0.99 -8.05
C VAL A 110 6.06 -1.52 -9.28
N SER A 111 6.29 -0.68 -10.29
CA SER A 111 7.08 -1.07 -11.48
C SER A 111 8.50 -1.46 -11.09
N THR A 112 9.15 -0.67 -10.23
CA THR A 112 10.51 -0.96 -9.74
C THR A 112 10.57 -2.28 -8.97
N ALA A 113 9.61 -2.52 -8.07
CA ALA A 113 9.54 -3.76 -7.30
C ALA A 113 9.21 -4.97 -8.18
N ALA A 114 8.31 -4.81 -9.16
CA ALA A 114 7.95 -5.85 -10.11
C ALA A 114 9.13 -6.24 -11.01
N ARG A 115 9.89 -5.25 -11.51
CA ARG A 115 11.17 -5.45 -12.22
C ARG A 115 12.19 -6.19 -11.38
N ALA A 116 12.36 -5.77 -10.13
CA ALA A 116 13.28 -6.43 -9.20
C ALA A 116 12.95 -7.93 -9.02
N CYS A 117 11.67 -8.28 -8.96
CA CYS A 117 11.23 -9.67 -8.96
C CYS A 117 11.41 -10.36 -10.31
N ALA A 118 11.17 -9.67 -11.43
CA ALA A 118 11.31 -10.22 -12.77
C ALA A 118 12.73 -10.67 -13.08
N GLU A 119 13.73 -9.87 -12.68
CA GLU A 119 15.16 -10.16 -12.89
C GLU A 119 15.65 -11.47 -12.24
N VAL A 120 14.91 -11.99 -11.25
CA VAL A 120 15.26 -13.21 -10.49
C VAL A 120 14.19 -14.30 -10.59
N ASP A 121 13.27 -14.12 -11.53
CA ASP A 121 12.08 -14.94 -11.73
C ASP A 121 11.36 -15.27 -10.42
N ALA A 122 11.01 -14.21 -9.70
CA ALA A 122 10.24 -14.28 -8.45
C ALA A 122 8.80 -13.79 -8.69
N ALA A 123 7.87 -14.38 -7.93
CA ALA A 123 6.50 -13.91 -7.86
C ALA A 123 6.37 -12.71 -6.92
N ALA A 124 5.41 -11.83 -7.21
CA ALA A 124 5.07 -10.68 -6.39
C ALA A 124 3.55 -10.49 -6.34
N SER A 125 3.01 -10.15 -5.18
CA SER A 125 1.66 -9.63 -5.01
C SER A 125 1.81 -8.23 -4.43
N LEU A 126 1.28 -7.21 -5.10
CA LEU A 126 1.58 -5.79 -4.89
C LEU A 126 0.29 -4.98 -4.80
N ASN A 127 -0.58 -5.33 -3.83
CA ASN A 127 -1.69 -4.46 -3.48
C ASN A 127 -1.18 -3.38 -2.54
N VAL A 128 -0.92 -2.20 -3.08
CA VAL A 128 -0.30 -1.10 -2.35
C VAL A 128 -1.25 0.07 -2.32
N VAL A 129 -1.40 0.68 -1.15
CA VAL A 129 -2.19 1.90 -0.94
C VAL A 129 -1.25 2.97 -0.40
N LEU A 130 -1.25 4.13 -1.04
CA LEU A 130 -0.64 5.36 -0.53
C LEU A 130 -1.73 6.39 -0.24
N ALA A 131 -1.53 7.19 0.79
CA ALA A 131 -2.48 8.21 1.20
C ALA A 131 -1.76 9.47 1.65
N THR A 132 -2.41 10.61 1.42
CA THR A 132 -2.07 11.91 2.02
C THR A 132 -3.29 12.43 2.79
N ALA A 133 -3.22 13.67 3.26
CA ALA A 133 -4.35 14.31 3.95
C ALA A 133 -5.60 14.51 3.06
N ASP A 134 -5.47 14.42 1.73
CA ASP A 134 -6.52 14.81 0.78
C ASP A 134 -6.84 13.76 -0.30
N GLU A 135 -5.99 12.75 -0.49
CA GLU A 135 -6.24 11.67 -1.45
C GLU A 135 -5.73 10.31 -0.96
N ILE A 136 -6.31 9.24 -1.52
CA ILE A 136 -5.80 7.87 -1.43
C ILE A 136 -5.61 7.36 -2.85
N VAL A 137 -4.47 6.75 -3.14
CA VAL A 137 -4.25 6.00 -4.38
C VAL A 137 -3.92 4.56 -4.03
N ALA A 138 -4.50 3.62 -4.77
CA ALA A 138 -4.26 2.21 -4.55
C ALA A 138 -4.10 1.49 -5.88
N ILE A 139 -3.20 0.52 -5.89
CA ILE A 139 -2.94 -0.31 -7.05
C ILE A 139 -3.13 -1.77 -6.67
N ARG A 140 -3.76 -2.53 -7.57
CA ARG A 140 -3.92 -3.98 -7.45
C ARG A 140 -3.15 -4.64 -8.57
N PHE A 141 -1.99 -5.23 -8.25
CA PHE A 141 -1.09 -5.80 -9.24
C PHE A 141 -0.42 -7.07 -8.71
N ALA A 142 -0.11 -8.02 -9.60
CA ALA A 142 0.73 -9.16 -9.27
C ALA A 142 1.57 -9.63 -10.46
N ARG A 143 2.69 -10.29 -10.16
CA ARG A 143 3.54 -10.98 -11.13
C ARG A 143 3.69 -12.43 -10.74
N GLY A 144 3.46 -13.35 -11.67
CA GLY A 144 3.69 -14.78 -11.47
C GLY A 144 2.80 -15.40 -10.38
N THR A 145 1.69 -14.74 -10.05
CA THR A 145 0.68 -15.15 -9.06
C THR A 145 -0.57 -14.29 -9.24
N GLU A 146 -1.64 -14.58 -8.49
CA GLU A 146 -2.85 -13.77 -8.47
C GLU A 146 -2.73 -12.63 -7.43
N PRO A 147 -3.20 -11.41 -7.74
CA PRO A 147 -3.22 -10.34 -6.77
C PRO A 147 -4.30 -10.60 -5.73
N ASN A 148 -4.02 -10.22 -4.47
CA ASN A 148 -5.01 -10.21 -3.40
C ASN A 148 -6.24 -9.38 -3.82
N SER A 149 -7.38 -9.61 -3.19
CA SER A 149 -8.59 -8.83 -3.48
C SER A 149 -8.46 -7.38 -3.00
N LEU A 150 -9.20 -6.50 -3.66
CA LEU A 150 -9.37 -5.11 -3.30
C LEU A 150 -10.73 -4.66 -3.84
N TYR A 151 -11.48 -3.92 -3.04
CA TYR A 151 -12.82 -3.46 -3.34
C TYR A 151 -12.93 -1.97 -3.03
N VAL A 152 -13.76 -1.28 -3.80
CA VAL A 152 -14.12 0.13 -3.62
C VAL A 152 -15.63 0.24 -3.42
N GLN A 153 -16.05 1.17 -2.57
CA GLN A 153 -17.46 1.56 -2.43
C GLN A 153 -17.53 3.08 -2.41
N ASP A 154 -18.23 3.65 -3.39
CA ASP A 154 -18.48 5.09 -3.47
C ASP A 154 -19.86 5.42 -2.87
N GLY A 155 -19.99 6.57 -2.23
CA GLY A 155 -21.27 7.06 -1.73
C GLY A 155 -21.84 6.31 -0.52
N THR A 156 -21.00 6.00 0.48
CA THR A 156 -21.46 5.34 1.72
C THR A 156 -22.60 6.10 2.42
N GLU A 157 -23.57 5.37 2.99
CA GLU A 157 -24.65 5.96 3.79
C GLU A 157 -24.09 6.81 4.96
N GLY A 158 -24.62 8.03 5.14
CA GLY A 158 -24.28 8.90 6.27
C GLY A 158 -23.29 10.04 6.01
N GLY A 159 -22.82 10.26 4.77
CA GLY A 159 -22.03 11.47 4.49
C GLY A 159 -21.18 11.54 3.21
N GLY A 160 -21.26 10.57 2.28
CA GLY A 160 -20.62 10.71 0.97
C GLY A 160 -19.09 10.56 1.00
N GLY A 161 -18.59 9.51 1.65
CA GLY A 161 -17.19 9.11 1.58
C GLY A 161 -16.98 7.96 0.60
N VAL A 162 -15.72 7.74 0.23
CA VAL A 162 -15.29 6.60 -0.57
C VAL A 162 -14.51 5.64 0.31
N LEU A 163 -14.84 4.36 0.26
CA LEU A 163 -14.14 3.31 0.99
C LEU A 163 -13.32 2.45 0.04
N LEU A 164 -12.19 1.98 0.56
CA LEU A 164 -11.33 1.00 -0.08
C LEU A 164 -10.97 -0.06 0.95
N ALA A 165 -11.20 -1.33 0.63
CA ALA A 165 -10.93 -2.44 1.55
C ALA A 165 -10.48 -3.69 0.80
N SER A 166 -9.71 -4.56 1.47
CA SER A 166 -9.29 -5.85 0.89
C SER A 166 -10.45 -6.81 0.66
N GLU A 167 -11.53 -6.65 1.41
CA GLU A 167 -12.80 -7.37 1.33
C GLU A 167 -13.94 -6.41 1.73
N PRO A 168 -15.18 -6.62 1.24
CA PRO A 168 -16.34 -5.83 1.68
C PRO A 168 -16.47 -5.83 3.20
N LEU A 169 -16.74 -4.66 3.80
CA LEU A 169 -16.84 -4.51 5.26
C LEU A 169 -18.20 -4.96 5.81
N ASP A 170 -19.20 -5.05 4.93
CA ASP A 170 -20.58 -5.41 5.19
C ASP A 170 -21.18 -6.11 3.95
N GLU A 171 -22.43 -6.54 4.08
CA GLU A 171 -23.18 -7.17 2.98
C GLU A 171 -24.00 -6.14 2.17
N GLU A 172 -23.77 -4.84 2.38
CA GLU A 172 -24.52 -3.80 1.69
C GLU A 172 -24.15 -3.76 0.20
N PRO A 173 -25.11 -3.46 -0.69
CA PRO A 173 -24.83 -3.31 -2.11
C PRO A 173 -23.90 -2.11 -2.35
N GLY A 174 -23.09 -2.18 -3.42
CA GLY A 174 -22.23 -1.07 -3.86
C GLY A 174 -20.72 -1.31 -3.72
N TRP A 175 -20.30 -2.42 -3.10
CA TRP A 175 -18.91 -2.85 -3.17
C TRP A 175 -18.57 -3.40 -4.56
N GLU A 176 -17.62 -2.75 -5.23
CA GLU A 176 -17.14 -3.13 -6.54
C GLU A 176 -15.70 -3.66 -6.47
N PRO A 177 -15.38 -4.82 -7.08
CA PRO A 177 -14.02 -5.31 -7.10
C PRO A 177 -13.14 -4.43 -7.98
N VAL A 178 -11.97 -4.05 -7.46
CA VAL A 178 -10.93 -3.39 -8.24
C VAL A 178 -10.30 -4.41 -9.19
N ALA A 179 -10.23 -4.06 -10.47
CA ALA A 179 -9.68 -4.94 -11.50
C ALA A 179 -8.19 -5.22 -11.24
N ALA A 180 -7.71 -6.38 -11.68
CA ALA A 180 -6.27 -6.64 -11.69
C ALA A 180 -5.58 -5.64 -12.63
N ASP A 181 -4.33 -5.30 -12.33
CA ASP A 181 -3.48 -4.39 -13.11
C ASP A 181 -4.12 -3.00 -13.27
N SER A 182 -4.80 -2.54 -12.22
CA SER A 182 -5.47 -1.23 -12.20
C SER A 182 -5.08 -0.41 -10.98
N ILE A 183 -5.20 0.91 -11.14
CA ILE A 183 -5.04 1.90 -10.09
C ILE A 183 -6.38 2.58 -9.84
N VAL A 184 -6.70 2.83 -8.58
CA VAL A 184 -7.87 3.59 -8.15
C VAL A 184 -7.39 4.79 -7.34
N GLN A 185 -7.95 5.97 -7.62
CA GLN A 185 -7.72 7.20 -6.88
C GLN A 185 -9.02 7.62 -6.20
N LEU A 186 -8.96 7.85 -4.89
CA LEU A 186 -10.07 8.31 -4.07
C LEU A 186 -9.76 9.73 -3.65
N THR A 187 -10.70 10.61 -3.92
CA THR A 187 -10.69 12.00 -3.43
C THR A 187 -12.02 12.29 -2.75
N ARG A 188 -12.23 13.53 -2.31
CA ARG A 188 -13.53 13.96 -1.80
C ARG A 188 -14.63 13.96 -2.85
N ASP A 189 -14.26 13.95 -4.13
CA ASP A 189 -15.19 14.02 -5.25
C ASP A 189 -15.62 12.63 -5.76
N GLY A 190 -15.03 11.55 -5.24
CA GLY A 190 -15.37 10.16 -5.60
C GLY A 190 -14.15 9.28 -5.90
N ALA A 191 -14.44 8.06 -6.37
CA ALA A 191 -13.45 7.11 -6.89
C ALA A 191 -13.24 7.26 -8.41
N THR A 192 -11.98 7.26 -8.85
CA THR A 192 -11.62 7.15 -10.27
C THR A 192 -10.75 5.92 -10.50
N ASN A 193 -11.20 5.02 -11.36
CA ASN A 193 -10.46 3.83 -11.78
C ASN A 193 -9.70 4.09 -13.09
N MET A 194 -8.43 3.69 -13.15
CA MET A 194 -7.57 3.83 -14.32
C MET A 194 -6.75 2.54 -14.54
N PRO A 195 -6.43 2.17 -15.79
CA PRO A 195 -5.47 1.10 -16.04
C PRO A 195 -4.09 1.46 -15.48
N ALA A 196 -3.43 0.52 -14.79
CA ALA A 196 -2.07 0.72 -14.32
C ALA A 196 -1.09 0.30 -15.41
N ARG A 197 -0.26 1.25 -15.88
CA ARG A 197 0.85 0.92 -16.79
C ARG A 197 2.06 0.52 -15.97
N ILE A 198 2.09 -0.75 -15.55
CA ILE A 198 3.25 -1.31 -14.85
C ILE A 198 4.29 -1.73 -15.86
N GLU A 199 5.48 -1.14 -15.76
CA GLU A 199 6.59 -1.47 -16.62
C GLU A 199 7.45 -2.57 -15.97
N LEU A 200 7.55 -3.71 -16.64
CA LEU A 200 8.41 -4.83 -16.26
C LEU A 200 9.83 -4.71 -16.84
#